data_AF-A0A8H2E018-F1
#
_entry.id   AF-A0A8H2E018-F1
#
_cell.length_a   1.000
_cell.length_b   1.000
_cell.length_c   1.000
_cell.angle_alpha   90.00
_cell.angle_beta   90.00
_cell.angle_gamma   90.00
#
_symmetry.space_group_name_H-M   'P 1'
#
loop_
_entity.id
_entity.type
_entity.pdbx_description
1 polymer ?
#
loop_
_entity_poly.entity_id
_entity_poly.type
_entity_poly.pdbx_seq_one_letter_code
_entity_poly.pdbx_strand_id
1 'polypeptide(L)'
;MEPSNSSLRIPTYLFSRIEFLRKNADFLENVKLTAKLITRQLVKARMRFKFAHFGALFHQTANNLKESEFSDFSSQETSPEQSSFSLVRASRIGLNRPDALIRNLSQILQSTDFSNRGLKVFFPKYLASALILDAFPADMHAFDPREVFRQIYLSNCAVAYENSNTDRFGPRDSFTSLVQRHFCSFLAAIYKYQPIKRNGIYAHHAFIIKNRRLCMLLNSRSSCAMCLIAESDYVLTCGHGFCESCLVSSGRRTMQRYCWEIQNCIVCGSATTKSQSHQGGILVSVKPPTAGARLLVIDGGGVRGIIPLQFLRILQASSRLKIPIQDYFDLAVGTSSGGLVVLGLLLKGWSIQQCESIFTNMSEKIFKPHSGLANIPGFRVLHSLFGPLISDSHYSSYDFIKLLEGAYGSQQLKAVSYASETGCKVAVTSTRASSSAPCLFLNYSSAKYGAGYEVITSDNMGNSVRVSDAAGSTSAAPWYAH
;
A
#
# COMPACT_ATOMS: atom_id res chain seq x y z
N MET A 1 56.26 19.76 -32.29
CA MET A 1 55.73 21.13 -32.39
C MET A 1 54.24 21.02 -32.66
N GLU A 2 53.41 21.40 -31.70
CA GLU A 2 52.02 21.85 -31.96
C GLU A 2 52.05 23.39 -32.16
N PRO A 3 50.96 24.11 -32.54
CA PRO A 3 49.59 23.74 -32.99
C PRO A 3 49.02 24.62 -34.18
N SER A 4 47.78 24.39 -34.67
CA SER A 4 46.71 25.43 -34.81
C SER A 4 45.44 25.05 -35.64
N ASN A 5 44.30 25.17 -34.94
CA ASN A 5 42.84 25.33 -35.21
C ASN A 5 42.17 25.76 -36.55
N SER A 6 40.89 25.32 -36.64
CA SER A 6 39.64 25.97 -37.18
C SER A 6 39.39 25.96 -38.71
N SER A 7 38.19 25.82 -39.30
CA SER A 7 36.77 25.87 -38.86
C SER A 7 35.88 25.26 -39.98
N LEU A 8 34.80 24.54 -39.61
CA LEU A 8 33.78 24.02 -40.55
C LEU A 8 32.64 25.05 -40.73
N ARG A 9 32.35 25.42 -41.97
CA ARG A 9 31.20 26.26 -42.36
C ARG A 9 29.92 25.41 -42.44
N ILE A 10 28.82 25.90 -41.85
CA ILE A 10 27.48 25.30 -41.92
C ILE A 10 26.67 25.97 -43.05
N PRO A 11 25.99 25.21 -43.95
CA PRO A 11 25.16 25.78 -45.02
C PRO A 11 23.82 26.38 -44.56
N THR A 12 23.34 27.28 -45.40
CA THR A 12 22.26 28.26 -45.28
C THR A 12 20.82 27.71 -45.34
N TYR A 13 20.22 27.38 -44.19
CA TYR A 13 18.75 27.23 -44.04
C TYR A 13 18.13 28.18 -42.99
N LEU A 14 18.95 29.02 -42.34
CA LEU A 14 18.58 29.75 -41.12
C LEU A 14 17.73 31.03 -41.31
N PHE A 15 17.30 31.39 -42.52
CA PHE A 15 16.72 32.71 -42.77
C PHE A 15 15.20 32.86 -42.63
N SER A 16 14.41 31.79 -42.46
CA SER A 16 12.95 31.91 -42.28
C SER A 16 12.45 31.93 -40.82
N ARG A 17 13.34 31.69 -39.85
CA ARG A 17 12.97 31.48 -38.43
C ARG A 17 13.13 32.72 -37.53
N ILE A 18 13.79 33.78 -38.02
CA ILE A 18 14.19 34.95 -37.22
C ILE A 18 13.07 36.01 -37.11
N GLU A 19 12.18 36.14 -38.10
CA GLU A 19 11.12 37.16 -38.08
C GLU A 19 9.99 36.87 -37.07
N PHE A 20 9.65 35.60 -36.83
CA PHE A 20 8.64 35.23 -35.83
C PHE A 20 9.10 35.50 -34.38
N LEU A 21 10.40 35.31 -34.12
CA LEU A 21 11.01 35.53 -32.82
C LEU A 21 11.22 37.02 -32.49
N ARG A 22 11.39 37.89 -33.51
CA ARG A 22 11.48 39.35 -33.31
C ARG A 22 10.17 39.97 -32.81
N LYS A 23 9.01 39.49 -33.27
CA LYS A 23 7.70 40.06 -32.90
C LYS A 23 7.26 39.78 -31.45
N ASN A 24 7.95 38.91 -30.72
CA ASN A 24 7.59 38.49 -29.35
C ASN A 24 8.73 38.72 -28.33
N ALA A 25 9.68 39.61 -28.64
CA ALA A 25 10.82 39.91 -27.78
C ALA A 25 10.38 40.43 -26.39
N ASP A 26 9.36 41.27 -26.36
CA ASP A 26 8.82 41.88 -25.13
C ASP A 26 8.15 40.86 -24.20
N PHE A 27 7.50 39.84 -24.78
CA PHE A 27 6.94 38.72 -24.00
C PHE A 27 8.06 37.88 -23.37
N LEU A 28 9.10 37.57 -24.15
CA LEU A 28 10.24 36.80 -23.69
C LEU A 28 11.03 37.55 -22.60
N GLU A 29 11.14 38.87 -22.71
CA GLU A 29 11.79 39.72 -21.72
C GLU A 29 10.98 39.81 -20.42
N ASN A 30 9.65 39.96 -20.50
CA ASN A 30 8.77 39.93 -19.35
C ASN A 30 8.79 38.57 -18.62
N VAL A 31 8.83 37.45 -19.37
CA VAL A 31 8.97 36.11 -18.79
C VAL A 31 10.33 35.95 -18.09
N LYS A 32 11.42 36.46 -18.68
CA LYS A 32 12.76 36.44 -18.07
C LYS A 32 12.82 37.28 -16.78
N LEU A 33 12.19 38.46 -16.77
CA LEU A 33 12.12 39.35 -15.60
C LEU A 33 11.30 38.71 -14.46
N THR A 34 10.14 38.15 -14.80
CA THR A 34 9.26 37.45 -13.85
C THR A 34 9.95 36.21 -13.27
N ALA A 35 10.64 35.42 -14.11
CA ALA A 35 11.42 34.27 -13.67
C ALA A 35 12.57 34.66 -12.73
N LYS A 36 13.25 35.79 -12.98
CA LYS A 36 14.30 36.31 -12.07
C LYS A 36 13.72 36.73 -10.71
N LEU A 37 12.56 37.36 -10.68
CA LEU A 37 11.87 37.76 -9.45
C LEU A 37 11.44 36.54 -8.63
N ILE A 38 10.83 35.54 -9.28
CA ILE A 38 10.42 34.27 -8.65
C ILE A 38 11.64 33.52 -8.13
N THR A 39 12.74 33.47 -8.89
CA THR A 39 13.99 32.82 -8.45
C THR A 39 14.55 33.47 -7.17
N ARG A 40 14.52 34.81 -7.06
CA ARG A 40 14.94 35.52 -5.84
C ARG A 40 14.04 35.19 -4.63
N GLN A 41 12.74 35.01 -4.85
CA GLN A 41 11.81 34.60 -3.78
C GLN A 41 12.00 33.12 -3.36
N LEU A 42 12.24 32.22 -4.31
CA LEU A 42 12.45 30.79 -4.04
C LEU A 42 13.79 30.51 -3.32
N VAL A 43 14.83 31.30 -3.60
CA VAL A 43 16.11 31.28 -2.86
C VAL A 43 15.92 31.72 -1.41
N LYS A 44 15.11 32.76 -1.16
CA LYS A 44 14.70 33.14 0.20
C LYS A 44 13.89 32.04 0.90
N ALA A 45 13.11 31.26 0.15
CA ALA A 45 12.25 30.19 0.66
C ALA A 45 12.93 28.79 0.79
N ARG A 46 14.24 28.66 0.52
CA ARG A 46 15.01 27.40 0.61
C ARG A 46 14.43 26.20 -0.18
N MET A 47 13.73 26.44 -1.28
CA MET A 47 13.24 25.36 -2.14
C MET A 47 14.30 24.93 -3.17
N ARG A 48 14.79 23.68 -3.07
CA ARG A 48 15.88 23.12 -3.89
C ARG A 48 15.41 22.50 -5.22
N PHE A 49 14.55 23.17 -5.97
CA PHE A 49 14.22 22.76 -7.34
C PHE A 49 14.61 23.87 -8.33
N LYS A 50 15.49 23.56 -9.28
CA LYS A 50 15.98 24.50 -10.30
C LYS A 50 15.02 24.54 -11.50
N PHE A 51 14.74 25.74 -12.02
CA PHE A 51 13.92 25.97 -13.21
C PHE A 51 14.45 25.25 -14.47
N ALA A 52 15.76 24.99 -14.54
CA ALA A 52 16.37 24.20 -15.61
C ALA A 52 15.78 22.78 -15.71
N HIS A 53 15.37 22.16 -14.60
CA HIS A 53 14.72 20.85 -14.62
C HIS A 53 13.28 20.93 -15.15
N PHE A 54 12.58 22.04 -14.88
CA PHE A 54 11.25 22.29 -15.43
C PHE A 54 11.32 22.58 -16.94
N GLY A 55 12.32 23.35 -17.37
CA GLY A 55 12.58 23.65 -18.78
C GLY A 55 12.94 22.41 -19.59
N ALA A 56 13.77 21.50 -19.05
CA ALA A 56 14.12 20.24 -19.69
C ALA A 56 12.90 19.33 -19.90
N LEU A 57 12.01 19.25 -18.89
CA LEU A 57 10.78 18.46 -18.97
C LEU A 57 9.84 18.99 -20.06
N PHE A 58 9.66 20.31 -20.14
CA PHE A 58 8.84 20.95 -21.18
C PHE A 58 9.46 20.83 -22.57
N HIS A 59 10.78 20.95 -22.68
CA HIS A 59 11.48 20.78 -23.96
C HIS A 59 11.36 19.36 -24.50
N GLN A 60 11.50 18.35 -23.63
CA GLN A 60 11.34 16.95 -24.01
C GLN A 60 9.90 16.64 -24.42
N THR A 61 8.92 17.20 -23.71
CA THR A 61 7.49 17.06 -24.06
C THR A 61 7.15 17.76 -25.38
N ALA A 62 7.71 18.96 -25.61
CA ALA A 62 7.50 19.71 -26.85
C ALA A 62 8.20 19.11 -28.07
N ASN A 63 9.34 18.43 -27.88
CA ASN A 63 10.01 17.69 -28.95
C ASN A 63 9.22 16.43 -29.34
N ASN A 64 8.70 15.69 -28.36
CA ASN A 64 7.85 14.52 -28.62
C ASN A 64 6.51 14.88 -29.29
N LEU A 65 5.99 16.10 -29.08
CA LEU A 65 4.80 16.61 -29.77
C LEU A 65 5.09 17.11 -31.20
N LYS A 66 6.35 17.42 -31.54
CA LYS A 66 6.74 17.86 -32.90
C LYS A 66 7.09 16.70 -33.82
N GLU A 67 7.59 15.59 -33.28
CA GLU A 67 7.86 14.38 -34.07
C GLU A 67 6.57 13.68 -34.53
N SER A 68 5.40 14.01 -33.97
CA SER A 68 4.10 13.47 -34.40
C SER A 68 3.42 14.22 -35.55
N GLU A 69 4.01 15.30 -36.08
CA GLU A 69 3.40 16.11 -37.17
C GLU A 69 4.20 16.09 -38.49
N PHE A 70 5.25 15.29 -38.63
CA PHE A 70 5.95 15.10 -39.91
C PHE A 70 6.38 13.65 -40.12
N SER A 71 5.43 12.80 -40.51
CA SER A 71 5.75 11.57 -41.24
C SER A 71 4.66 11.29 -42.26
N ASP A 72 4.79 11.88 -43.44
CA ASP A 72 4.10 11.42 -44.64
C ASP A 72 5.14 11.16 -45.73
N PHE A 73 4.94 10.03 -46.42
CA PHE A 73 5.71 9.45 -47.54
C PHE A 73 6.94 8.58 -47.24
N SER A 74 6.72 7.28 -46.96
CA SER A 74 6.86 6.22 -47.99
C SER A 74 6.72 4.81 -47.38
N SER A 75 5.67 4.10 -47.81
CA SER A 75 5.52 2.64 -47.94
C SER A 75 6.41 1.70 -47.09
N GLN A 76 5.84 1.09 -46.05
CA GLN A 76 5.60 -0.36 -45.93
C GLN A 76 5.30 -0.76 -44.47
N GLU A 77 4.35 -1.69 -44.35
CA GLU A 77 4.03 -2.55 -43.21
C GLU A 77 3.31 -1.96 -41.97
N THR A 78 2.06 -2.38 -41.88
CA THR A 78 1.09 -2.20 -40.80
C THR A 78 1.56 -2.81 -39.47
N SER A 79 1.71 -1.98 -38.43
CA SER A 79 1.70 -2.38 -37.01
C SER A 79 1.06 -1.27 -36.15
N PRO A 80 0.51 -1.59 -34.96
CA PRO A 80 -0.77 -1.03 -34.48
C PRO A 80 -0.64 0.36 -33.85
N GLU A 81 -1.61 1.23 -34.18
CA GLU A 81 -2.02 2.47 -33.49
C GLU A 81 -0.95 3.14 -32.59
N GLN A 82 -0.16 4.05 -33.17
CA GLN A 82 0.50 5.11 -32.40
C GLN A 82 -0.59 5.97 -31.73
N SER A 83 -0.98 5.60 -30.51
CA SER A 83 -2.01 6.32 -29.77
C SER A 83 -1.53 7.75 -29.48
N SER A 84 -2.28 8.76 -29.93
CA SER A 84 -2.08 10.17 -29.60
C SER A 84 -1.78 10.37 -28.11
N PHE A 85 -0.79 11.21 -27.78
CA PHE A 85 -0.43 11.49 -26.39
C PHE A 85 -1.66 11.94 -25.58
N SER A 86 -2.01 11.17 -24.55
CA SER A 86 -3.10 11.51 -23.65
C SER A 86 -2.59 12.15 -22.36
N LEU A 87 -2.93 13.42 -22.16
CA LEU A 87 -2.62 14.13 -20.92
C LEU A 87 -3.32 13.50 -19.71
N VAL A 88 -4.53 12.96 -19.88
CA VAL A 88 -5.28 12.27 -18.84
C VAL A 88 -4.51 11.04 -18.35
N ARG A 89 -4.06 10.19 -19.28
CA ARG A 89 -3.24 9.00 -18.93
C ARG A 89 -1.88 9.38 -18.38
N ALA A 90 -1.23 10.37 -18.97
CA ALA A 90 0.07 10.87 -18.52
C ALA A 90 0.01 11.40 -17.08
N SER A 91 -1.08 12.09 -16.70
CA SER A 91 -1.29 12.59 -15.34
C SER A 91 -1.43 11.49 -14.27
N ARG A 92 -1.54 10.22 -14.70
CA ARG A 92 -1.81 9.06 -13.84
C ARG A 92 -0.70 8.01 -13.86
N ILE A 93 0.42 8.29 -14.52
CA ILE A 93 1.60 7.41 -14.52
C ILE A 93 2.05 7.18 -13.08
N GLY A 94 2.17 5.92 -12.67
CA GLY A 94 2.52 5.52 -11.30
C GLY A 94 1.39 5.57 -10.27
N LEU A 95 0.21 6.12 -10.61
CA LEU A 95 -0.97 6.15 -9.74
C LEU A 95 -2.06 5.16 -10.16
N ASN A 96 -2.11 4.81 -11.45
CA ASN A 96 -3.08 3.84 -11.97
C ASN A 96 -2.83 2.44 -11.42
N ARG A 97 -3.88 1.83 -10.85
CA ARG A 97 -3.89 0.45 -10.34
C ARG A 97 -5.03 -0.37 -10.97
N PRO A 98 -4.98 -0.60 -12.30
CA PRO A 98 -6.08 -1.23 -13.04
C PRO A 98 -6.41 -2.63 -12.49
N ASP A 99 -5.40 -3.46 -12.24
CA ASP A 99 -5.60 -4.84 -11.80
C ASP A 99 -6.26 -4.93 -10.42
N ALA A 100 -5.93 -4.00 -9.51
CA ALA A 100 -6.52 -3.97 -8.17
C ALA A 100 -7.99 -3.55 -8.23
N LEU A 101 -8.33 -2.53 -9.05
CA LEU A 101 -9.72 -2.15 -9.30
C LEU A 101 -10.51 -3.30 -9.90
N ILE A 102 -9.98 -3.97 -10.94
CA ILE A 102 -10.65 -5.09 -11.59
C ILE A 102 -10.97 -6.19 -10.59
N ARG A 103 -9.94 -6.68 -9.86
CA ARG A 103 -10.11 -7.75 -8.88
C ARG A 103 -11.12 -7.39 -7.79
N ASN A 104 -10.97 -6.22 -7.17
CA ASN A 104 -11.83 -5.81 -6.07
C ASN A 104 -13.28 -5.62 -6.51
N LEU A 105 -13.49 -4.98 -7.67
CA LEU A 105 -14.82 -4.74 -8.20
C LEU A 105 -15.50 -6.07 -8.60
N SER A 106 -14.78 -6.98 -9.26
CA SER A 106 -15.30 -8.31 -9.59
C SER A 106 -15.70 -9.08 -8.34
N GLN A 107 -14.85 -9.07 -7.30
CA GLN A 107 -15.13 -9.76 -6.05
C GLN A 107 -16.38 -9.22 -5.36
N ILE A 108 -16.53 -7.89 -5.28
CA ILE A 108 -17.71 -7.26 -4.67
C ILE A 108 -18.97 -7.59 -5.48
N LEU A 109 -18.89 -7.56 -6.81
CA LEU A 109 -20.02 -7.89 -7.70
C LEU A 109 -20.47 -9.35 -7.55
N GLN A 110 -19.52 -10.27 -7.31
CA GLN A 110 -19.80 -11.69 -7.08
C GLN A 110 -20.35 -11.97 -5.68
N SER A 111 -19.78 -11.34 -4.64
CA SER A 111 -20.09 -11.67 -3.25
C SER A 111 -21.32 -10.96 -2.68
N THR A 112 -21.82 -9.93 -3.37
CA THR A 112 -22.93 -9.09 -2.88
C THR A 112 -24.26 -9.55 -3.46
N ASP A 113 -25.27 -9.73 -2.61
CA ASP A 113 -26.63 -10.00 -3.08
C ASP A 113 -27.35 -8.73 -3.55
N PHE A 114 -27.39 -8.53 -4.86
CA PHE A 114 -28.13 -7.42 -5.51
C PHE A 114 -29.61 -7.71 -5.76
N SER A 115 -30.18 -8.76 -5.16
CA SER A 115 -31.65 -8.99 -5.18
C SER A 115 -32.39 -7.85 -4.45
N ASN A 116 -31.73 -7.18 -3.50
CA ASN A 116 -32.22 -5.95 -2.89
C ASN A 116 -32.24 -4.80 -3.91
N ARG A 117 -33.43 -4.36 -4.33
CA ARG A 117 -33.62 -3.24 -5.27
C ARG A 117 -32.91 -1.97 -4.83
N GLY A 118 -32.88 -1.67 -3.53
CA GLY A 118 -32.17 -0.52 -2.98
C GLY A 118 -30.67 -0.60 -3.24
N LEU A 119 -30.06 -1.77 -3.02
CA LEU A 119 -28.64 -2.00 -3.23
C LEU A 119 -28.28 -1.95 -4.73
N LYS A 120 -29.13 -2.51 -5.60
CA LYS A 120 -28.98 -2.44 -7.06
C LYS A 120 -28.99 -0.99 -7.59
N VAL A 121 -29.82 -0.11 -7.04
CA VAL A 121 -29.83 1.31 -7.43
C VAL A 121 -28.67 2.09 -6.80
N PHE A 122 -28.23 1.68 -5.61
CA PHE A 122 -27.19 2.34 -4.84
C PHE A 122 -25.78 2.07 -5.38
N PHE A 123 -25.47 0.82 -5.72
CA PHE A 123 -24.10 0.39 -6.01
C PHE A 123 -23.42 1.15 -7.17
N PRO A 124 -24.07 1.39 -8.33
CA PRO A 124 -23.46 2.18 -9.41
C PRO A 124 -23.14 3.62 -8.99
N LYS A 125 -23.95 4.21 -8.09
CA LYS A 125 -23.71 5.54 -7.53
C LYS A 125 -22.53 5.53 -6.56
N TYR A 126 -22.45 4.50 -5.73
CA TYR A 126 -21.35 4.30 -4.80
C TYR A 126 -20.03 4.11 -5.55
N LEU A 127 -19.98 3.21 -6.54
CA LEU A 127 -18.82 3.02 -7.41
C LEU A 127 -18.43 4.32 -8.10
N ALA A 128 -19.37 5.02 -8.74
CA ALA A 128 -19.10 6.33 -9.35
C ALA A 128 -18.49 7.34 -8.36
N SER A 129 -19.01 7.41 -7.13
CA SER A 129 -18.47 8.31 -6.11
C SER A 129 -17.06 7.92 -5.64
N ALA A 130 -16.76 6.62 -5.57
CA ALA A 130 -15.43 6.10 -5.23
C ALA A 130 -14.42 6.37 -6.35
N LEU A 131 -14.84 6.27 -7.61
CA LEU A 131 -14.02 6.69 -8.75
C LEU A 131 -13.79 8.20 -8.74
N ILE A 132 -14.74 9.03 -8.30
CA ILE A 132 -14.55 10.49 -8.16
C ILE A 132 -13.51 10.81 -7.09
N LEU A 133 -13.51 10.09 -5.97
CA LEU A 133 -12.48 10.21 -4.93
C LEU A 133 -11.07 10.03 -5.52
N ASP A 134 -10.88 9.03 -6.38
CA ASP A 134 -9.60 8.77 -7.05
C ASP A 134 -9.31 9.77 -8.19
N ALA A 135 -10.34 10.10 -8.98
CA ALA A 135 -10.22 10.91 -10.18
C ALA A 135 -10.00 12.41 -9.91
N PHE A 136 -10.56 12.93 -8.82
CA PHE A 136 -10.56 14.35 -8.50
C PHE A 136 -10.25 14.59 -7.00
N PRO A 137 -9.06 14.19 -6.51
CA PRO A 137 -8.60 14.62 -5.20
C PRO A 137 -8.41 16.15 -5.15
N ALA A 138 -8.15 16.70 -3.97
CA ALA A 138 -7.84 18.12 -3.82
C ALA A 138 -6.72 18.56 -4.79
N ASP A 139 -6.89 19.73 -5.39
CA ASP A 139 -5.94 20.36 -6.32
C ASP A 139 -5.69 19.61 -7.64
N MET A 140 -6.54 18.62 -7.99
CA MET A 140 -6.46 17.93 -9.28
C MET A 140 -6.95 18.81 -10.44
N HIS A 141 -6.37 18.58 -11.63
CA HIS A 141 -6.79 19.24 -12.87
C HIS A 141 -8.27 18.99 -13.19
N ALA A 142 -8.94 20.02 -13.71
CA ALA A 142 -10.35 19.99 -14.09
C ALA A 142 -10.55 19.36 -15.49
N PHE A 143 -10.12 18.11 -15.67
CA PHE A 143 -10.36 17.36 -16.90
C PHE A 143 -11.85 17.05 -17.07
N ASP A 144 -12.29 16.87 -18.33
CA ASP A 144 -13.66 16.44 -18.63
C ASP A 144 -13.91 15.07 -17.96
N PRO A 145 -14.91 14.94 -17.06
CA PRO A 145 -15.23 13.67 -16.40
C PRO A 145 -15.54 12.54 -17.37
N ARG A 146 -16.15 12.83 -18.53
CA ARG A 146 -16.45 11.79 -19.52
C ARG A 146 -15.17 11.19 -20.06
N GLU A 147 -14.20 12.06 -20.34
CA GLU A 147 -12.92 11.65 -20.90
C GLU A 147 -12.04 10.94 -19.89
N VAL A 148 -12.03 11.42 -18.64
CA VAL A 148 -11.39 10.73 -17.50
C VAL A 148 -11.97 9.32 -17.35
N PHE A 149 -13.29 9.18 -17.33
CA PHE A 149 -13.94 7.88 -17.20
C PHE A 149 -13.60 6.95 -18.37
N ARG A 150 -13.74 7.45 -19.60
CA ARG A 150 -13.46 6.70 -20.82
C ARG A 150 -12.03 6.18 -20.87
N GLN A 151 -11.06 7.01 -20.51
CA GLN A 151 -9.65 6.69 -20.66
C GLN A 151 -9.06 5.85 -19.52
N ILE A 152 -9.59 5.98 -18.30
CA ILE A 152 -9.02 5.36 -17.09
C ILE A 152 -9.89 4.23 -16.55
N TYR A 153 -11.21 4.39 -16.50
CA TYR A 153 -12.09 3.48 -15.74
C TYR A 153 -12.97 2.59 -16.62
N LEU A 154 -13.34 3.01 -17.82
CA LEU A 154 -14.32 2.32 -18.66
C LEU A 154 -13.94 0.86 -18.92
N SER A 155 -12.74 0.61 -19.46
CA SER A 155 -12.26 -0.75 -19.75
C SER A 155 -12.14 -1.58 -18.46
N ASN A 156 -11.63 -0.99 -17.39
CA ASN A 156 -11.43 -1.68 -16.11
C ASN A 156 -12.78 -2.08 -15.48
N CYS A 157 -13.78 -1.20 -15.49
CA CYS A 157 -15.13 -1.52 -15.02
C CYS A 157 -15.83 -2.55 -15.91
N ALA A 158 -15.62 -2.49 -17.22
CA ALA A 158 -16.16 -3.44 -18.19
C ALA A 158 -15.63 -4.86 -17.92
N VAL A 159 -14.31 -5.01 -17.86
CA VAL A 159 -13.64 -6.29 -17.56
C VAL A 159 -14.03 -6.80 -16.19
N ALA A 160 -14.09 -5.93 -15.18
CA ALA A 160 -14.49 -6.34 -13.84
C ALA A 160 -15.92 -6.90 -13.78
N TYR A 161 -16.84 -6.29 -14.53
CA TYR A 161 -18.22 -6.73 -14.63
C TYR A 161 -18.34 -8.08 -15.35
N GLU A 162 -17.65 -8.24 -16.49
CA GLU A 162 -17.58 -9.51 -17.21
C GLU A 162 -17.03 -10.64 -16.32
N ASN A 163 -15.90 -10.41 -15.65
CA ASN A 163 -15.29 -11.38 -14.73
C ASN A 163 -16.21 -11.75 -13.55
N SER A 164 -17.16 -10.89 -13.18
CA SER A 164 -18.07 -11.17 -12.08
C SER A 164 -19.17 -12.19 -12.43
N ASN A 165 -19.39 -12.48 -13.72
CA ASN A 165 -20.47 -13.35 -14.22
C ASN A 165 -21.86 -12.97 -13.67
N THR A 166 -22.06 -11.71 -13.30
CA THR A 166 -23.35 -11.20 -12.82
C THR A 166 -24.17 -10.65 -13.98
N ASP A 167 -25.47 -10.93 -13.99
CA ASP A 167 -26.44 -10.34 -14.94
C ASP A 167 -27.27 -9.21 -14.30
N ARG A 168 -26.99 -8.91 -13.03
CA ARG A 168 -27.86 -8.09 -12.18
C ARG A 168 -28.02 -6.67 -12.68
N PHE A 169 -27.11 -6.15 -13.49
CA PHE A 169 -27.16 -4.80 -14.06
C PHE A 169 -27.39 -4.79 -15.58
N GLY A 170 -27.80 -5.93 -16.16
CA GLY A 170 -28.00 -6.09 -17.59
C GLY A 170 -26.68 -6.26 -18.36
N PRO A 171 -26.65 -5.91 -19.66
CA PRO A 171 -25.43 -5.98 -20.46
C PRO A 171 -24.31 -5.11 -19.88
N ARG A 172 -23.06 -5.50 -20.14
CA ARG A 172 -21.85 -4.77 -19.73
C ARG A 172 -21.90 -3.27 -20.08
N ASP A 173 -22.32 -2.95 -21.30
CA ASP A 173 -22.37 -1.56 -21.77
C ASP A 173 -23.43 -0.76 -21.03
N SER A 174 -24.53 -1.40 -20.59
CA SER A 174 -25.54 -0.78 -19.73
C SER A 174 -24.99 -0.46 -18.34
N PHE A 175 -24.26 -1.38 -17.73
CA PHE A 175 -23.62 -1.16 -16.43
C PHE A 175 -22.60 -0.03 -16.49
N THR A 176 -21.67 -0.08 -17.44
CA THR A 176 -20.61 0.94 -17.60
C THR A 176 -21.18 2.31 -17.96
N SER A 177 -22.17 2.39 -18.85
CA SER A 177 -22.89 3.64 -19.16
C SER A 177 -23.61 4.22 -17.94
N LEU A 178 -24.19 3.36 -17.09
CA LEU A 178 -24.85 3.78 -15.86
C LEU A 178 -23.84 4.37 -14.86
N VAL A 179 -22.69 3.71 -14.67
CA VAL A 179 -21.61 4.21 -13.80
C VAL A 179 -21.05 5.53 -14.35
N GLN A 180 -20.78 5.64 -15.66
CA GLN A 180 -20.31 6.87 -16.30
C GLN A 180 -21.29 8.03 -16.10
N ARG A 181 -22.59 7.77 -16.27
CA ARG A 181 -23.65 8.78 -16.05
C ARG A 181 -23.62 9.30 -14.62
N HIS A 182 -23.52 8.40 -13.64
CA HIS A 182 -23.41 8.78 -12.23
C HIS A 182 -22.09 9.50 -11.92
N PHE A 183 -20.97 9.10 -12.51
CA PHE A 183 -19.67 9.73 -12.34
C PHE A 183 -19.71 11.20 -12.79
N CYS A 184 -20.23 11.46 -13.99
CA CYS A 184 -20.38 12.81 -14.53
C CYS A 184 -21.35 13.65 -13.68
N SER A 185 -22.49 13.07 -13.28
CA SER A 185 -23.49 13.74 -12.45
C SER A 185 -22.94 14.11 -11.07
N PHE A 186 -22.13 13.23 -10.47
CA PHE A 186 -21.54 13.46 -9.16
C PHE A 186 -20.55 14.62 -9.20
N LEU A 187 -19.68 14.66 -10.21
CA LEU A 187 -18.74 15.78 -10.38
C LEU A 187 -19.49 17.11 -10.61
N ALA A 188 -20.51 17.12 -11.45
CA ALA A 188 -21.34 18.32 -11.68
C ALA A 188 -21.98 18.82 -10.37
N ALA A 189 -22.44 17.91 -9.50
CA ALA A 189 -22.95 18.27 -8.18
C ALA A 189 -21.88 18.89 -7.27
N ILE A 190 -20.64 18.37 -7.29
CA ILE A 190 -19.51 18.97 -6.56
C ILE A 190 -19.28 20.41 -7.01
N TYR A 191 -19.18 20.65 -8.32
CA TYR A 191 -18.95 21.99 -8.86
C TYR A 191 -20.10 22.96 -8.54
N LYS A 192 -21.35 22.49 -8.53
CA LYS A 192 -22.52 23.31 -8.25
C LYS A 192 -22.68 23.66 -6.78
N TYR A 193 -22.49 22.70 -5.88
CA TYR A 193 -22.86 22.84 -4.46
C TYR A 193 -21.65 23.04 -3.53
N GLN A 194 -20.42 22.84 -4.00
CA GLN A 194 -19.20 22.98 -3.21
C GLN A 194 -18.13 23.81 -3.93
N PRO A 195 -18.43 25.06 -4.33
CA PRO A 195 -17.54 25.86 -5.17
C PRO A 195 -16.18 26.14 -4.51
N ILE A 196 -16.12 26.20 -3.17
CA ILE A 196 -14.91 26.49 -2.38
C ILE A 196 -14.11 25.21 -2.06
N LYS A 197 -14.77 24.05 -2.00
CA LYS A 197 -14.18 22.75 -1.62
C LYS A 197 -14.43 21.72 -2.71
N ARG A 198 -13.93 21.99 -3.93
CA ARG A 198 -13.99 21.09 -5.09
C ARG A 198 -13.12 19.85 -4.86
N ASN A 199 -13.54 19.00 -3.93
CA ASN A 199 -12.74 17.89 -3.43
C ASN A 199 -13.57 16.60 -3.45
N GLY A 200 -13.18 15.65 -4.30
CA GLY A 200 -13.81 14.34 -4.41
C GLY A 200 -13.87 13.59 -3.07
N ILE A 201 -12.88 13.81 -2.19
CA ILE A 201 -12.84 13.22 -0.84
C ILE A 201 -14.06 13.63 -0.03
N TYR A 202 -14.30 14.93 0.13
CA TYR A 202 -15.40 15.43 0.96
C TYR A 202 -16.77 15.01 0.40
N ALA A 203 -16.93 15.08 -0.91
CA ALA A 203 -18.17 14.68 -1.57
C ALA A 203 -18.46 13.18 -1.40
N HIS A 204 -17.45 12.34 -1.57
CA HIS A 204 -17.57 10.90 -1.35
C HIS A 204 -17.83 10.55 0.12
N HIS A 205 -17.15 11.22 1.07
CA HIS A 205 -17.41 11.06 2.50
C HIS A 205 -18.86 11.38 2.85
N ALA A 206 -19.38 12.51 2.38
CA ALA A 206 -20.77 12.89 2.59
C ALA A 206 -21.74 11.86 2.00
N PHE A 207 -21.41 11.30 0.83
CA PHE A 207 -22.19 10.24 0.21
C PHE A 207 -22.21 8.95 1.05
N ILE A 208 -21.07 8.50 1.56
CA ILE A 208 -20.98 7.33 2.46
C ILE A 208 -21.82 7.56 3.72
N ILE A 209 -21.64 8.71 4.38
CA ILE A 209 -22.34 9.02 5.64
C ILE A 209 -23.86 9.03 5.43
N LYS A 210 -24.33 9.63 4.33
CA LYS A 210 -25.75 9.67 3.97
C LYS A 210 -26.34 8.28 3.70
N ASN A 211 -25.55 7.36 3.15
CA ASN A 211 -26.01 6.03 2.72
C ASN A 211 -25.46 4.88 3.59
N ARG A 212 -25.03 5.19 4.82
CA ARG A 212 -24.36 4.29 5.78
C ARG A 212 -24.94 2.88 5.83
N ARG A 213 -26.28 2.76 5.89
CA ARG A 213 -26.99 1.48 5.95
C ARG A 213 -26.71 0.57 4.76
N LEU A 214 -26.65 1.13 3.55
CA LEU A 214 -26.38 0.38 2.32
C LEU A 214 -24.88 0.12 2.14
N CYS A 215 -24.01 1.04 2.57
CA CYS A 215 -22.56 0.85 2.54
C CYS A 215 -22.15 -0.38 3.38
N MET A 216 -22.77 -0.59 4.55
CA MET A 216 -22.47 -1.76 5.41
C MET A 216 -22.82 -3.10 4.77
N LEU A 217 -23.66 -3.13 3.73
CA LEU A 217 -23.97 -4.35 2.98
C LEU A 217 -22.87 -4.71 1.96
N LEU A 218 -22.01 -3.75 1.62
CA LEU A 218 -20.87 -3.93 0.72
C LEU A 218 -19.61 -4.25 1.55
N ASN A 219 -19.60 -5.41 2.20
CA ASN A 219 -18.50 -5.75 3.08
C ASN A 219 -17.43 -6.57 2.36
N SER A 220 -16.24 -5.99 2.20
CA SER A 220 -15.02 -6.70 1.85
C SER A 220 -13.90 -6.27 2.78
N ARG A 221 -13.25 -7.25 3.43
CA ARG A 221 -12.11 -7.00 4.31
C ARG A 221 -10.81 -6.80 3.55
N SER A 222 -10.72 -7.32 2.32
CA SER A 222 -9.50 -7.32 1.48
C SER A 222 -9.35 -6.06 0.63
N SER A 223 -10.45 -5.42 0.27
CA SER A 223 -10.47 -4.17 -0.50
C SER A 223 -10.78 -2.98 0.40
N CYS A 224 -10.29 -1.79 0.04
CA CYS A 224 -10.63 -0.56 0.74
C CYS A 224 -12.13 -0.23 0.55
N ALA A 225 -12.88 -0.16 1.64
CA ALA A 225 -14.30 0.17 1.68
C ALA A 225 -14.62 1.65 1.37
N MET A 226 -13.65 2.40 0.87
CA MET A 226 -13.81 3.80 0.46
C MET A 226 -13.51 3.94 -1.03
N CYS A 227 -12.27 3.68 -1.47
CA CYS A 227 -11.94 3.85 -2.89
C CYS A 227 -12.28 2.66 -3.78
N LEU A 228 -12.48 1.45 -3.22
CA LEU A 228 -12.66 0.18 -3.95
C LEU A 228 -11.49 -0.24 -4.86
N ILE A 229 -10.53 0.66 -5.11
CA ILE A 229 -9.40 0.46 -6.01
C ILE A 229 -8.24 -0.23 -5.27
N ALA A 230 -7.89 0.25 -4.08
CA ALA A 230 -6.76 -0.28 -3.33
C ALA A 230 -7.15 -1.47 -2.44
N GLU A 231 -6.19 -2.35 -2.18
CA GLU A 231 -6.28 -3.35 -1.11
C GLU A 231 -6.28 -2.65 0.26
N SER A 232 -6.85 -3.31 1.26
CA SER A 232 -6.90 -2.81 2.64
C SER A 232 -5.56 -3.00 3.34
N ASP A 233 -5.00 -1.91 3.85
CA ASP A 233 -3.80 -1.91 4.71
C ASP A 233 -4.20 -2.02 6.18
N TYR A 234 -5.34 -1.45 6.55
CA TYR A 234 -5.83 -1.36 7.91
C TYR A 234 -7.24 -1.94 8.00
N VAL A 235 -7.46 -2.88 8.91
CA VAL A 235 -8.78 -3.40 9.24
C VAL A 235 -9.19 -2.90 10.62
N LEU A 236 -10.28 -2.13 10.68
CA LEU A 236 -10.83 -1.63 11.95
C LEU A 236 -11.54 -2.76 12.71
N THR A 237 -11.77 -2.57 14.01
CA THR A 237 -12.45 -3.58 14.86
C THR A 237 -13.88 -3.89 14.42
N CYS A 238 -14.55 -2.95 13.74
CA CYS A 238 -15.84 -3.18 13.09
C CYS A 238 -15.77 -4.07 11.85
N GLY A 239 -14.57 -4.46 11.41
CA GLY A 239 -14.31 -5.33 10.26
C GLY A 239 -14.10 -4.61 8.93
N HIS A 240 -14.33 -3.29 8.85
CA HIS A 240 -14.12 -2.54 7.60
C HIS A 240 -12.64 -2.30 7.32
N GLY A 241 -12.20 -2.60 6.10
CA GLY A 241 -10.84 -2.42 5.61
C GLY A 241 -10.63 -1.09 4.87
N PHE A 242 -9.47 -0.45 5.06
CA PHE A 242 -9.09 0.80 4.42
C PHE A 242 -7.64 0.74 3.92
N CYS A 243 -7.35 1.35 2.77
CA CYS A 243 -5.96 1.65 2.42
C CYS A 243 -5.46 2.85 3.22
N GLU A 244 -4.14 3.01 3.32
CA GLU A 244 -3.49 4.09 4.09
C GLU A 244 -4.03 5.47 3.71
N SER A 245 -4.12 5.79 2.42
CA SER A 245 -4.54 7.10 1.95
C SER A 245 -5.99 7.45 2.32
N CYS A 246 -6.92 6.50 2.18
CA CYS A 246 -8.34 6.70 2.49
C CYS A 246 -8.60 6.79 4.00
N LEU A 247 -7.85 6.02 4.79
CA LEU A 247 -7.96 6.09 6.24
C LEU A 247 -7.45 7.45 6.75
N VAL A 248 -6.28 7.87 6.27
CA VAL A 248 -5.65 9.16 6.59
C VAL A 248 -6.50 10.34 6.14
N SER A 249 -7.12 10.28 4.95
CA SER A 249 -8.01 11.35 4.46
C SER A 249 -9.29 11.50 5.29
N SER A 250 -9.67 10.45 6.02
CA SER A 250 -10.82 10.44 6.94
C SER A 250 -10.43 10.80 8.38
N GLY A 251 -9.14 10.81 8.69
CA GLY A 251 -8.62 11.03 10.03
C GLY A 251 -8.48 12.50 10.43
N ARG A 252 -8.49 12.76 11.73
CA ARG A 252 -8.13 14.07 12.29
C ARG A 252 -6.62 14.15 12.45
N ARG A 253 -5.98 15.15 11.84
CA ARG A 253 -4.53 15.35 12.02
C ARG A 253 -4.22 15.67 13.48
N THR A 254 -3.22 14.99 14.05
CA THR A 254 -2.76 15.25 15.42
C THR A 254 -1.73 16.40 15.43
N MET A 255 -1.20 16.72 16.61
CA MET A 255 -0.09 17.67 16.75
C MET A 255 1.21 17.13 16.12
N GLN A 256 1.38 15.80 16.12
CA GLN A 256 2.51 15.16 15.47
C GLN A 256 2.33 15.18 13.95
N ARG A 257 3.35 15.66 13.24
CA ARG A 257 3.32 15.68 11.77
C ARG A 257 3.27 14.26 11.24
N TYR A 258 2.46 14.06 10.21
CA TYR A 258 2.21 12.75 9.60
C TYR A 258 1.62 11.70 10.55
N CYS A 259 0.82 12.14 11.52
CA CYS A 259 0.03 11.27 12.39
C CYS A 259 -1.44 11.72 12.37
N TRP A 260 -2.34 10.75 12.27
CA TRP A 260 -3.78 10.96 12.21
C TRP A 260 -4.49 10.10 13.24
N GLU A 261 -5.49 10.69 13.89
CA GLU A 261 -6.38 10.03 14.82
C GLU A 261 -7.68 9.66 14.10
N ILE A 262 -8.02 8.37 14.12
CA ILE A 262 -9.27 7.82 13.60
C ILE A 262 -10.15 7.50 14.81
N GLN A 263 -11.22 8.27 15.02
CA GLN A 263 -12.13 8.07 16.15
C GLN A 263 -13.31 7.15 15.84
N ASN A 264 -13.79 7.19 14.58
CA ASN A 264 -14.93 6.43 14.14
C ASN A 264 -14.68 5.87 12.74
N CYS A 265 -15.23 4.68 12.48
CA CYS A 265 -15.29 4.16 11.13
C CYS A 265 -16.21 5.05 10.26
N ILE A 266 -15.71 5.58 9.15
CA ILE A 266 -16.52 6.41 8.27
C ILE A 266 -17.69 5.63 7.63
N VAL A 267 -17.51 4.32 7.41
CA VAL A 267 -18.49 3.45 6.76
C VAL A 267 -19.65 3.05 7.68
N CYS A 268 -19.39 2.62 8.93
CA CYS A 268 -20.44 2.14 9.84
C CYS A 268 -20.68 3.04 11.06
N GLY A 269 -19.69 3.86 11.46
CA GLY A 269 -19.84 4.89 12.50
C GLY A 269 -19.46 4.40 13.88
N SER A 270 -19.23 3.09 14.01
CA SER A 270 -18.67 2.48 15.20
C SER A 270 -17.43 3.23 15.64
N ALA A 271 -17.36 3.54 16.94
CA ALA A 271 -16.16 4.07 17.56
C ALA A 271 -15.02 3.06 17.41
N THR A 272 -13.83 3.56 17.11
CA THR A 272 -12.62 2.75 17.11
C THR A 272 -12.19 2.44 18.54
N THR A 273 -11.55 1.31 18.76
CA THR A 273 -10.97 0.97 20.08
C THR A 273 -9.82 1.91 20.43
N LYS A 274 -9.58 2.08 21.74
CA LYS A 274 -8.49 2.91 22.25
C LYS A 274 -7.14 2.37 21.76
N SER A 275 -6.27 3.29 21.36
CA SER A 275 -4.85 3.03 21.10
C SER A 275 -4.15 2.55 22.39
N GLN A 276 -3.09 1.75 22.28
CA GLN A 276 -2.32 1.32 23.47
C GLN A 276 -1.61 2.51 24.12
N SER A 277 -1.14 3.48 23.33
CA SER A 277 -0.42 4.66 23.80
C SER A 277 -1.30 5.89 24.04
N HIS A 278 -2.56 5.87 23.61
CA HIS A 278 -3.44 7.04 23.64
C HIS A 278 -4.87 6.73 24.08
N GLN A 279 -5.43 7.54 24.99
CA GLN A 279 -6.79 7.37 25.52
C GLN A 279 -7.92 7.73 24.52
N GLY A 280 -7.57 8.11 23.28
CA GLY A 280 -8.47 8.50 22.19
C GLY A 280 -8.67 7.42 21.13
N GLY A 281 -8.91 7.84 19.89
CA GLY A 281 -9.06 6.95 18.73
C GLY A 281 -7.77 6.20 18.36
N ILE A 282 -7.84 5.42 17.28
CA ILE A 282 -6.66 4.75 16.70
C ILE A 282 -5.71 5.81 16.13
N LEU A 283 -4.42 5.67 16.39
CA LEU A 283 -3.39 6.47 15.74
C LEU A 283 -2.86 5.75 14.51
N VAL A 284 -2.72 6.49 13.42
CA VAL A 284 -2.10 6.04 12.16
C VAL A 284 -0.99 7.02 11.81
N SER A 285 0.24 6.54 11.84
CA SER A 285 1.39 7.32 11.41
C SER A 285 1.82 6.91 10.00
N VAL A 286 2.16 7.90 9.18
CA VAL A 286 2.66 7.69 7.82
C VAL A 286 4.07 8.21 7.72
N LYS A 287 4.91 7.46 7.00
CA LYS A 287 6.27 7.89 6.68
C LYS A 287 6.25 9.21 5.89
N PRO A 288 6.97 10.25 6.32
CA PRO A 288 7.08 11.49 5.55
C PRO A 288 7.67 11.23 4.15
N PRO A 289 7.16 11.84 3.07
CA PRO A 289 7.62 11.60 1.69
C PRO A 289 9.11 11.90 1.46
N THR A 290 9.70 12.79 2.26
CA THR A 290 11.11 13.19 2.16
C THR A 290 12.02 12.45 3.13
N ALA A 291 11.50 11.53 3.95
CA ALA A 291 12.30 10.79 4.93
C ALA A 291 12.90 9.51 4.32
N GLY A 292 14.19 9.24 4.57
CA GLY A 292 14.85 7.98 4.19
C GLY A 292 14.28 6.78 4.95
N ALA A 293 14.24 5.60 4.34
CA ALA A 293 13.68 4.39 4.93
C ALA A 293 14.56 3.82 6.06
N ARG A 294 13.94 3.41 7.16
CA ARG A 294 14.61 2.80 8.33
C ARG A 294 14.15 1.36 8.47
N LEU A 295 15.09 0.42 8.40
CA LEU A 295 14.80 -1.01 8.35
C LEU A 295 15.37 -1.74 9.56
N LEU A 296 14.59 -2.68 10.08
CA LEU A 296 15.02 -3.69 11.05
C LEU A 296 14.91 -5.07 10.41
N VAL A 297 15.99 -5.83 10.38
CA VAL A 297 15.97 -7.22 9.91
C VAL A 297 16.51 -8.10 11.03
N ILE A 298 15.75 -9.12 11.41
CA ILE A 298 16.13 -10.06 12.47
C ILE A 298 16.12 -11.48 11.92
N ASP A 299 17.30 -12.08 11.93
CA ASP A 299 17.51 -13.44 11.48
C ASP A 299 16.92 -14.48 12.45
N GLY A 300 16.71 -15.68 11.91
CA GLY A 300 16.35 -16.86 12.70
C GLY A 300 17.54 -17.43 13.46
N GLY A 301 17.30 -18.00 14.64
CA GLY A 301 18.37 -18.59 15.45
C GLY A 301 17.91 -19.54 16.55
N GLY A 302 16.64 -19.96 16.57
CA GLY A 302 16.04 -20.73 17.66
C GLY A 302 16.09 -19.94 18.97
N VAL A 303 16.51 -20.58 20.07
CA VAL A 303 16.67 -19.93 21.39
C VAL A 303 17.59 -18.70 21.39
N ARG A 304 18.46 -18.56 20.37
CA ARG A 304 19.34 -17.39 20.21
C ARG A 304 18.58 -16.12 19.81
N GLY A 305 17.26 -16.17 19.62
CA GLY A 305 16.40 -14.98 19.43
C GLY A 305 16.50 -13.94 20.56
N ILE A 306 17.06 -14.29 21.72
CA ILE A 306 17.39 -13.33 22.80
C ILE A 306 18.53 -12.37 22.41
N ILE A 307 19.47 -12.79 21.57
CA ILE A 307 20.63 -11.98 21.16
C ILE A 307 20.21 -10.67 20.46
N PRO A 308 19.36 -10.68 19.41
CA PRO A 308 18.92 -9.43 18.78
C PRO A 308 18.14 -8.52 19.75
N LEU A 309 17.42 -9.06 20.74
CA LEU A 309 16.77 -8.26 21.78
C LEU A 309 17.79 -7.49 22.65
N GLN A 310 18.93 -8.10 22.98
CA GLN A 310 20.02 -7.40 23.68
C GLN A 310 20.61 -6.26 22.84
N PHE A 311 20.82 -6.49 21.54
CA PHE A 311 21.29 -5.42 20.65
C PHE A 311 20.29 -4.26 20.58
N LEU A 312 18.99 -4.56 20.45
CA LEU A 312 17.93 -3.55 20.47
C LEU A 312 17.89 -2.78 21.81
N ARG A 313 18.15 -3.45 22.93
CA ARG A 313 18.23 -2.81 24.25
C ARG A 313 19.39 -1.82 24.33
N ILE A 314 20.57 -2.23 23.89
CA ILE A 314 21.76 -1.37 23.84
C ILE A 314 21.51 -0.19 22.90
N LEU A 315 20.92 -0.43 21.74
CA LEU A 315 20.58 0.62 20.77
C LEU A 315 19.60 1.65 21.36
N GLN A 316 18.53 1.19 22.03
CA GLN A 316 17.57 2.07 22.69
C GLN A 316 18.24 2.89 23.81
N ALA A 317 19.07 2.25 24.65
CA ALA A 317 19.77 2.91 25.75
C ALA A 317 20.82 3.94 25.26
N SER A 318 21.46 3.67 24.13
CA SER A 318 22.48 4.55 23.54
C SER A 318 21.88 5.72 22.75
N SER A 319 20.58 5.67 22.45
CA SER A 319 19.93 6.69 21.64
C SER A 319 19.64 7.97 22.41
N ARG A 320 19.91 9.11 21.79
CA ARG A 320 19.63 10.44 22.33
C ARG A 320 18.16 10.83 22.24
N LEU A 321 17.36 10.16 21.42
CA LEU A 321 15.97 10.54 21.14
C LEU A 321 15.01 10.17 22.28
N LYS A 322 15.40 9.25 23.18
CA LYS A 322 14.57 8.77 24.30
C LYS A 322 13.15 8.32 23.89
N ILE A 323 12.99 7.81 22.68
CA ILE A 323 11.75 7.19 22.19
C ILE A 323 11.87 5.65 22.25
N PRO A 324 10.75 4.92 22.31
CA PRO A 324 10.72 3.46 22.22
C PRO A 324 11.41 2.94 20.95
N ILE A 325 12.08 1.79 21.04
CA ILE A 325 12.83 1.19 19.92
C ILE A 325 11.95 0.93 18.70
N GLN A 326 10.66 0.74 18.92
CA GLN A 326 9.65 0.51 17.89
C GLN A 326 9.46 1.69 16.94
N ASP A 327 9.69 2.92 17.41
CA ASP A 327 9.51 4.15 16.64
C ASP A 327 10.68 4.45 15.68
N TYR A 328 11.76 3.65 15.75
CA TYR A 328 12.94 3.83 14.90
C TYR A 328 12.80 3.23 13.51
N PHE A 329 11.80 2.37 13.27
CA PHE A 329 11.73 1.56 12.06
C PHE A 329 10.47 1.84 11.26
N ASP A 330 10.61 1.91 9.93
CA ASP A 330 9.50 2.02 8.98
C ASP A 330 9.12 0.65 8.40
N LEU A 331 10.07 -0.29 8.38
CA LEU A 331 9.88 -1.68 7.96
C LEU A 331 10.69 -2.60 8.88
N ALA A 332 10.05 -3.64 9.39
CA ALA A 332 10.72 -4.72 10.09
C ALA A 332 10.45 -6.06 9.41
N VAL A 333 11.51 -6.84 9.24
CA VAL A 333 11.46 -8.17 8.63
C VAL A 333 12.05 -9.17 9.62
N GLY A 334 11.34 -10.28 9.85
CA GLY A 334 11.81 -11.33 10.76
C GLY A 334 11.68 -12.73 10.15
N THR A 335 12.67 -13.57 10.42
CA THR A 335 12.65 -15.00 10.06
C THR A 335 12.70 -15.84 11.33
N SER A 336 11.83 -16.85 11.45
CA SER A 336 11.79 -17.77 12.59
C SER A 336 11.70 -17.05 13.95
N SER A 337 12.62 -17.30 14.88
CA SER A 337 12.70 -16.58 16.16
C SER A 337 12.73 -15.05 15.96
N GLY A 338 13.36 -14.54 14.90
CA GLY A 338 13.33 -13.13 14.54
C GLY A 338 11.94 -12.65 14.11
N GLY A 339 11.16 -13.52 13.45
CA GLY A 339 9.75 -13.30 13.15
C GLY A 339 8.91 -13.11 14.41
N LEU A 340 9.10 -13.97 15.42
CA LEU A 340 8.46 -13.82 16.73
C LEU A 340 8.82 -12.48 17.37
N VAL A 341 10.10 -12.10 17.35
CA VAL A 341 10.57 -10.82 17.91
C VAL A 341 9.88 -9.63 17.23
N VAL A 342 9.87 -9.55 15.90
CA VAL A 342 9.27 -8.39 15.20
C VAL A 342 7.75 -8.33 15.39
N LEU A 343 7.05 -9.47 15.43
CA LEU A 343 5.61 -9.52 15.70
C LEU A 343 5.28 -9.03 17.10
N GLY A 344 6.02 -9.49 18.11
CA GLY A 344 5.81 -9.09 19.50
C GLY A 344 6.14 -7.62 19.73
N LEU A 345 7.30 -7.20 19.24
CA LEU A 345 7.79 -5.84 19.40
C LEU A 345 6.88 -4.82 18.70
N LEU A 346 6.50 -5.07 17.43
CA LEU A 346 5.84 -4.07 16.61
C LEU A 346 4.33 -4.24 16.45
N LEU A 347 3.80 -5.46 16.36
CA LEU A 347 2.34 -5.63 16.30
C LEU A 347 1.72 -5.59 17.69
N LYS A 348 2.29 -6.31 18.66
CA LYS A 348 1.74 -6.38 20.03
C LYS A 348 2.15 -5.19 20.90
N GLY A 349 3.18 -4.45 20.51
CA GLY A 349 3.68 -3.29 21.26
C GLY A 349 4.46 -3.68 22.52
N TRP A 350 4.99 -4.91 22.59
CA TRP A 350 5.76 -5.35 23.75
C TRP A 350 7.06 -4.56 23.89
N SER A 351 7.43 -4.23 25.13
CA SER A 351 8.77 -3.74 25.42
C SER A 351 9.81 -4.83 25.15
N ILE A 352 11.07 -4.43 25.00
CA ILE A 352 12.18 -5.39 24.82
C ILE A 352 12.21 -6.40 25.97
N GLN A 353 11.98 -5.94 27.20
CA GLN A 353 11.90 -6.80 28.39
C GLN A 353 10.74 -7.78 28.32
N GLN A 354 9.56 -7.34 27.86
CA GLN A 354 8.40 -8.23 27.68
C GLN A 354 8.66 -9.28 26.60
N CYS A 355 9.24 -8.88 25.46
CA CYS A 355 9.66 -9.81 24.42
C CYS A 355 10.61 -10.88 24.96
N GLU A 356 11.62 -10.50 25.75
CA GLU A 356 12.55 -11.45 26.37
C GLU A 356 11.84 -12.41 27.33
N SER A 357 11.03 -11.90 28.25
CA SER A 357 10.32 -12.74 29.22
C SER A 357 9.38 -13.73 28.54
N ILE A 358 8.63 -13.28 27.53
CA ILE A 358 7.71 -14.14 26.77
C ILE A 358 8.51 -15.17 25.96
N PHE A 359 9.60 -14.76 25.30
CA PHE A 359 10.45 -15.64 24.51
C PHE A 359 11.14 -16.72 25.36
N THR A 360 11.69 -16.35 26.52
CA THR A 360 12.32 -17.29 27.47
C THR A 360 11.29 -18.27 28.01
N ASN A 361 10.10 -17.80 28.43
CA ASN A 361 9.04 -18.67 28.94
C ASN A 361 8.53 -19.66 27.87
N MET A 362 8.37 -19.20 26.62
CA MET A 362 8.06 -20.10 25.50
C MET A 362 9.18 -21.11 25.28
N SER A 363 10.44 -20.67 25.24
CA SER A 363 11.61 -21.53 25.03
C SER A 363 11.73 -22.61 26.12
N GLU A 364 11.55 -22.26 27.40
CA GLU A 364 11.58 -23.21 28.52
C GLU A 364 10.48 -24.27 28.43
N LYS A 365 9.31 -23.92 27.88
CA LYS A 365 8.20 -24.87 27.70
C LYS A 365 8.38 -25.75 26.47
N ILE A 366 8.96 -25.20 25.40
CA ILE A 366 9.20 -25.91 24.15
C ILE A 366 10.38 -26.88 24.30
N PHE A 367 11.50 -26.45 24.88
CA PHE A 367 12.74 -27.22 24.93
C PHE A 367 12.91 -28.09 26.18
N LYS A 368 11.82 -28.50 26.85
CA LYS A 368 11.93 -29.44 27.98
C LYS A 368 12.47 -30.80 27.49
N PRO A 369 13.57 -31.32 28.05
CA PRO A 369 14.00 -32.68 27.77
C PRO A 369 12.94 -33.67 28.29
N HIS A 370 12.47 -34.59 27.44
CA HIS A 370 11.66 -35.71 27.90
C HIS A 370 12.54 -36.66 28.71
N SER A 371 12.49 -36.55 30.03
CA SER A 371 13.33 -37.25 31.01
C SER A 371 12.95 -38.72 31.23
N GLY A 372 12.56 -39.45 30.18
CA GLY A 372 12.06 -40.83 30.28
C GLY A 372 13.09 -41.93 30.02
N LEU A 373 14.07 -41.70 29.15
CA LEU A 373 14.99 -42.75 28.66
C LEU A 373 16.48 -42.45 28.88
N ALA A 374 16.80 -41.33 29.56
CA ALA A 374 18.17 -40.87 29.77
C ALA A 374 19.00 -41.75 30.74
N ASN A 375 18.37 -42.72 31.43
CA ASN A 375 19.02 -43.59 32.42
C ASN A 375 19.36 -45.00 31.92
N ILE A 376 19.16 -45.32 30.64
CA ILE A 376 19.55 -46.63 30.08
C ILE A 376 21.02 -46.56 29.59
N PRO A 377 21.95 -47.37 30.15
CA PRO A 377 23.33 -47.43 29.67
C PRO A 377 23.36 -47.82 28.19
N GLY A 378 24.07 -47.06 27.35
CA GLY A 378 24.17 -47.29 25.90
C GLY A 378 23.19 -46.49 25.03
N PHE A 379 22.08 -45.97 25.59
CA PHE A 379 21.12 -45.15 24.85
C PHE A 379 21.72 -43.82 24.36
N ARG A 380 22.67 -43.24 25.13
CA ARG A 380 23.40 -42.02 24.74
C ARG A 380 24.26 -42.18 23.48
N VAL A 381 24.83 -43.36 23.26
CA VAL A 381 25.68 -43.65 22.08
C VAL A 381 24.81 -43.99 20.87
N LEU A 382 23.68 -44.67 21.07
CA LEU A 382 22.69 -44.90 20.01
C LEU A 382 22.03 -43.60 19.55
N HIS A 383 21.68 -42.70 20.47
CA HIS A 383 21.08 -41.40 20.19
C HIS A 383 22.06 -40.44 19.46
N SER A 384 23.38 -40.57 19.67
CA SER A 384 24.36 -39.76 18.92
C SER A 384 24.59 -40.24 17.48
N LEU A 385 24.29 -41.51 17.19
CA LEU A 385 24.52 -42.12 15.87
C LEU A 385 23.26 -42.16 14.99
N PHE A 386 22.08 -42.34 15.59
CA PHE A 386 20.79 -42.39 14.87
C PHE A 386 19.84 -41.23 15.21
N GLY A 387 20.30 -40.25 15.98
CA GLY A 387 19.55 -39.05 16.35
C GLY A 387 18.83 -38.35 15.19
N PRO A 388 19.45 -38.19 13.99
CA PRO A 388 18.78 -37.55 12.86
C PRO A 388 17.72 -38.41 12.15
N LEU A 389 17.66 -39.71 12.43
CA LEU A 389 16.76 -40.69 11.77
C LEU A 389 15.61 -41.14 12.68
N ILE A 390 15.68 -40.84 13.98
CA ILE A 390 14.69 -41.23 14.99
C ILE A 390 13.98 -39.99 15.60
N SER A 391 14.38 -38.77 15.21
CA SER A 391 13.89 -37.52 15.79
C SER A 391 12.65 -36.91 15.12
N ASP A 392 11.75 -37.71 14.54
CA ASP A 392 10.65 -37.18 13.71
C ASP A 392 9.45 -36.57 14.47
N SER A 393 9.46 -36.45 15.80
CA SER A 393 8.39 -35.71 16.52
C SER A 393 8.73 -35.38 17.99
N HIS A 394 9.81 -34.64 18.26
CA HIS A 394 10.17 -34.31 19.66
C HIS A 394 9.28 -33.25 20.34
N TYR A 395 8.36 -32.60 19.60
CA TYR A 395 7.52 -31.53 20.09
C TYR A 395 6.07 -31.78 19.70
N SER A 396 5.16 -31.76 20.68
CA SER A 396 3.72 -31.67 20.41
C SER A 396 3.48 -30.33 19.70
N SER A 397 3.28 -30.37 18.38
CA SER A 397 2.96 -29.19 17.57
C SER A 397 1.71 -28.47 18.12
N TYR A 398 0.81 -29.22 18.74
CA TYR A 398 -0.34 -28.70 19.47
C TYR A 398 0.03 -27.78 20.65
N ASP A 399 0.95 -28.19 21.53
CA ASP A 399 1.34 -27.37 22.69
C ASP A 399 2.07 -26.10 22.25
N PHE A 400 2.89 -26.20 21.20
CA PHE A 400 3.58 -25.06 20.61
C PHE A 400 2.60 -24.03 20.01
N ILE A 401 1.65 -24.49 19.20
CA ILE A 401 0.61 -23.63 18.61
C ILE A 401 -0.21 -22.98 19.72
N LYS A 402 -0.61 -23.74 20.75
CA LYS A 402 -1.39 -23.22 21.88
C LYS A 402 -0.64 -22.15 22.67
N LEU A 403 0.69 -22.28 22.83
CA LEU A 403 1.52 -21.24 23.44
C LEU A 403 1.58 -19.98 22.60
N LEU A 404 1.72 -20.12 21.28
CA LEU A 404 1.72 -18.98 20.36
C LEU A 404 0.35 -18.30 20.31
N GLU A 405 -0.75 -19.05 20.31
CA GLU A 405 -2.10 -18.50 20.42
C GLU A 405 -2.30 -17.78 21.75
N GLY A 406 -1.78 -18.32 22.86
CA GLY A 406 -1.82 -17.67 24.16
C GLY A 406 -1.02 -16.36 24.21
N ALA A 407 0.14 -16.31 23.55
CA ALA A 407 1.01 -15.13 23.54
C ALA A 407 0.53 -14.06 22.54
N TYR A 408 0.27 -14.44 21.29
CA TYR A 408 -0.04 -13.51 20.20
C TYR A 408 -1.54 -13.26 20.02
N GLY A 409 -2.40 -14.12 20.59
CA GLY A 409 -3.85 -13.99 20.53
C GLY A 409 -4.43 -14.23 19.13
N SER A 410 -5.73 -13.99 19.01
CA SER A 410 -6.52 -14.19 17.78
C SER A 410 -6.59 -12.95 16.87
N GLN A 411 -5.75 -11.94 17.12
CA GLN A 411 -5.73 -10.71 16.34
C GLN A 411 -5.34 -11.01 14.88
N GLN A 412 -6.06 -10.42 13.93
CA GLN A 412 -5.70 -10.49 12.51
C GLN A 412 -4.44 -9.68 12.21
N LEU A 413 -3.62 -10.15 11.29
CA LEU A 413 -2.34 -9.54 10.96
C LEU A 413 -2.47 -8.09 10.45
N LYS A 414 -3.53 -7.80 9.69
CA LYS A 414 -3.88 -6.46 9.18
C LYS A 414 -4.82 -5.67 10.09
N ALA A 415 -5.24 -6.24 11.23
CA ALA A 415 -6.00 -5.47 12.19
C ALA A 415 -5.12 -4.33 12.73
N VAL A 416 -5.73 -3.19 13.02
CA VAL A 416 -4.99 -2.10 13.66
C VAL A 416 -4.26 -2.61 14.90
N SER A 417 -2.98 -2.26 14.98
CA SER A 417 -2.03 -2.75 15.97
C SER A 417 -1.09 -1.62 16.39
N TYR A 418 -0.13 -1.91 17.27
CA TYR A 418 0.87 -0.92 17.67
C TYR A 418 1.68 -0.40 16.46
N ALA A 419 1.98 -1.26 15.49
CA ALA A 419 2.60 -0.88 14.22
C ALA A 419 1.82 0.16 13.41
N SER A 420 0.49 0.23 13.55
CA SER A 420 -0.31 1.29 12.94
C SER A 420 0.02 2.65 13.55
N GLU A 421 0.21 2.69 14.88
CA GLU A 421 0.53 3.90 15.65
C GLU A 421 1.93 4.42 15.30
N THR A 422 2.90 3.52 15.12
CA THR A 422 4.28 3.87 14.75
C THR A 422 4.47 4.07 13.25
N GLY A 423 3.53 3.57 12.43
CA GLY A 423 3.62 3.57 10.96
C GLY A 423 4.56 2.51 10.41
N CYS A 424 4.97 1.53 11.23
CA CYS A 424 5.87 0.48 10.81
C CYS A 424 5.15 -0.61 10.02
N LYS A 425 5.76 -1.02 8.91
CA LYS A 425 5.38 -2.20 8.15
C LYS A 425 6.10 -3.43 8.72
N VAL A 426 5.42 -4.55 8.84
CA VAL A 426 5.96 -5.80 9.39
C VAL A 426 5.82 -6.89 8.35
N ALA A 427 6.92 -7.58 8.07
CA ALA A 427 6.98 -8.76 7.22
C ALA A 427 7.61 -9.92 7.99
N VAL A 428 7.06 -11.11 7.82
CA VAL A 428 7.59 -12.33 8.41
C VAL A 428 7.72 -13.39 7.33
N THR A 429 8.87 -14.06 7.29
CA THR A 429 9.18 -15.06 6.27
C THR A 429 8.73 -16.45 6.71
N SER A 430 8.34 -17.29 5.75
CA SER A 430 8.03 -18.71 5.94
C SER A 430 8.26 -19.44 4.61
N THR A 431 8.19 -20.77 4.62
CA THR A 431 8.29 -21.59 3.43
C THR A 431 7.09 -22.51 3.37
N ARG A 432 6.41 -22.57 2.22
CA ARG A 432 5.24 -23.43 2.06
C ARG A 432 5.67 -24.90 2.00
N ALA A 433 5.19 -25.71 2.94
CA ALA A 433 5.53 -27.13 3.02
C ALA A 433 5.23 -27.91 1.72
N SER A 434 4.14 -27.58 1.03
CA SER A 434 3.72 -28.31 -0.18
C SER A 434 4.57 -28.04 -1.43
N SER A 435 5.21 -26.87 -1.51
CA SER A 435 5.85 -26.41 -2.76
C SER A 435 7.27 -25.88 -2.57
N SER A 436 7.76 -25.80 -1.33
CA SER A 436 9.01 -25.11 -0.96
C SER A 436 9.08 -23.66 -1.46
N ALA A 437 7.93 -23.06 -1.81
CA ALA A 437 7.88 -21.67 -2.24
C ALA A 437 8.09 -20.75 -1.03
N PRO A 438 8.91 -19.68 -1.16
CA PRO A 438 9.06 -18.70 -0.10
C PRO A 438 7.76 -17.89 0.04
N CYS A 439 7.35 -17.69 1.28
CA CYS A 439 6.12 -17.01 1.64
C CYS A 439 6.39 -15.83 2.58
N LEU A 440 5.58 -14.78 2.45
CA LEU A 440 5.57 -13.63 3.35
C LEU A 440 4.21 -13.43 3.99
N PHE A 441 4.22 -13.22 5.30
CA PHE A 441 3.11 -12.71 6.08
C PHE A 441 3.32 -11.21 6.30
N LEU A 442 2.37 -10.38 5.87
CA LEU A 442 2.49 -8.91 5.89
C LEU A 442 1.34 -8.25 6.65
N ASN A 443 1.62 -7.23 7.46
CA ASN A 443 0.57 -6.38 8.06
C ASN A 443 0.09 -5.24 7.14
N TYR A 444 0.55 -5.22 5.88
CA TYR A 444 0.26 -4.20 4.88
C TYR A 444 -0.02 -4.85 3.52
N SER A 445 -0.59 -4.11 2.58
CA SER A 445 -0.83 -4.62 1.23
C SER A 445 0.44 -4.54 0.38
N SER A 446 0.73 -5.62 -0.35
CA SER A 446 1.85 -5.70 -1.29
C SER A 446 1.35 -5.62 -2.73
N ALA A 447 2.13 -5.00 -3.60
CA ALA A 447 1.92 -5.12 -5.04
C ALA A 447 2.38 -6.52 -5.49
N LYS A 448 1.44 -7.38 -5.90
CA LYS A 448 1.65 -8.80 -6.23
C LYS A 448 2.32 -9.03 -7.60
N TYR A 449 3.49 -8.43 -7.87
CA TYR A 449 4.16 -8.63 -9.15
C TYR A 449 5.51 -9.34 -9.01
N GLY A 450 5.61 -10.56 -9.56
CA GLY A 450 6.86 -11.19 -10.01
C GLY A 450 7.99 -11.36 -8.98
N ALA A 451 7.73 -11.22 -7.69
CA ALA A 451 8.77 -11.05 -6.68
C ALA A 451 9.43 -12.36 -6.19
N GLY A 452 9.07 -13.50 -6.80
CA GLY A 452 9.61 -14.81 -6.42
C GLY A 452 9.12 -15.36 -5.09
N TYR A 453 8.16 -14.70 -4.44
CA TYR A 453 7.53 -15.15 -3.19
C TYR A 453 5.99 -15.03 -3.23
N GLU A 454 5.31 -15.84 -2.43
CA GLU A 454 3.86 -15.78 -2.22
C GLU A 454 3.52 -14.92 -1.00
N VAL A 455 2.57 -14.00 -1.11
CA VAL A 455 2.06 -13.26 0.05
C VAL A 455 0.83 -13.99 0.59
N ILE A 456 0.91 -14.48 1.83
CA ILE A 456 -0.20 -15.19 2.47
C ILE A 456 -1.17 -14.18 3.06
N THR A 457 -2.35 -14.09 2.46
CA THR A 457 -3.41 -13.14 2.87
C THR A 457 -4.57 -13.78 3.60
N SER A 458 -4.71 -15.11 3.51
CA SER A 458 -5.76 -15.88 4.17
C SER A 458 -5.26 -17.22 4.69
N ASP A 459 -5.95 -17.77 5.69
CA ASP A 459 -5.75 -19.13 6.17
C ASP A 459 -6.39 -20.16 5.21
N ASN A 460 -6.25 -21.45 5.53
CA ASN A 460 -6.79 -22.56 4.74
C ASN A 460 -8.32 -22.57 4.66
N MET A 461 -9.00 -21.85 5.55
CA MET A 461 -10.46 -21.70 5.58
C MET A 461 -10.93 -20.41 4.88
N GLY A 462 -10.01 -19.65 4.28
CA GLY A 462 -10.30 -18.37 3.62
C GLY A 462 -10.48 -17.18 4.56
N ASN A 463 -10.22 -17.34 5.86
CA ASN A 463 -10.25 -16.23 6.82
C ASN A 463 -8.96 -15.43 6.76
N SER A 464 -9.00 -14.18 7.22
CA SER A 464 -7.78 -13.37 7.35
C SER A 464 -6.81 -14.01 8.34
N VAL A 465 -5.53 -14.07 7.96
CA VAL A 465 -4.45 -14.64 8.77
C VAL A 465 -4.35 -13.95 10.14
N ARG A 466 -4.20 -14.75 11.21
CA ARG A 466 -3.96 -14.25 12.57
C ARG A 466 -2.46 -14.05 12.82
N VAL A 467 -2.12 -13.19 13.78
CA VAL A 467 -0.72 -12.99 14.21
C VAL A 467 -0.12 -14.31 14.71
N SER A 468 -0.91 -15.13 15.42
CA SER A 468 -0.49 -16.46 15.88
C SER A 468 -0.16 -17.41 14.73
N ASP A 469 -0.91 -17.35 13.62
CA ASP A 469 -0.70 -18.22 12.46
C ASP A 469 0.61 -17.86 11.74
N ALA A 470 0.88 -16.55 11.58
CA ALA A 470 2.15 -16.06 11.05
C ALA A 470 3.33 -16.42 11.98
N ALA A 471 3.13 -16.28 13.30
CA ALA A 471 4.12 -16.66 14.30
C ALA A 471 4.45 -18.16 14.25
N GLY A 472 3.44 -19.03 14.14
CA GLY A 472 3.63 -20.46 14.00
C GLY A 472 4.34 -20.82 12.70
N SER A 473 3.88 -20.26 11.59
CA SER A 473 4.42 -20.57 10.26
C SER A 473 5.88 -20.14 10.07
N THR A 474 6.31 -19.05 10.70
CA THR A 474 7.71 -18.60 10.59
C THR A 474 8.65 -19.42 11.48
N SER A 475 8.16 -19.84 12.65
CA SER A 475 8.96 -20.51 13.67
C SER A 475 8.96 -22.03 13.56
N ALA A 476 8.04 -22.61 12.77
CA ALA A 476 8.04 -24.01 12.40
C ALA A 476 9.28 -24.33 11.56
N ALA A 477 10.31 -24.86 12.21
CA ALA A 477 11.44 -25.47 11.51
C ALA A 477 11.02 -26.91 11.10
N PRO A 478 11.18 -27.32 9.83
CA PRO A 478 10.70 -28.61 9.32
C PRO A 478 11.20 -29.84 10.11
N TRP A 479 12.35 -29.72 10.77
CA TRP A 479 12.96 -30.78 11.59
C TRP A 479 12.51 -30.77 13.06
N TYR A 480 11.71 -29.78 13.46
CA TYR A 480 11.31 -29.55 14.85
C TYR A 480 9.78 -29.49 15.05
N ALA A 481 8.97 -29.32 14.00
CA ALA A 481 7.52 -29.30 14.12
C ALA A 481 6.86 -29.79 12.82
N HIS A 482 6.11 -30.90 12.93
CA HIS A 482 5.21 -31.41 11.91
C HIS A 482 3.74 -31.18 12.29
#